data_AF-A0A852DMM5-F1
#
_entry.id   AF-A0A852DMM5-F1
#
_cell.length_a   1.000
_cell.length_b   1.000
_cell.length_c   1.000
_cell.angle_alpha   90.00
_cell.angle_beta   90.00
_cell.angle_gamma   90.00
#
_symmetry.space_group_name_H-M   'P 1'
#
loop_
_entity.id
_entity.type
_entity.pdbx_description
1 polymer ?
#
loop_
_entity_poly.entity_id
_entity_poly.type
_entity_poly.pdbx_seq_one_letter_code
_entity_poly.pdbx_strand_id
1 'polypeptide(L)'
;EQEYSCVVKMPSAEFARICRDLSHIGDAVVISCAKDGVKFSANGELGNGNIKLSQTSNVDKEEEAVTIEMNEPVQLTFALRYLNFFTKATPLSPTVTLSMSADVPLVVEYKIADMGHLKYYLAPKIEDQQDGS
;
A
#
# COMPACT_ATOMS: atom_id res chain seq x y z
N GLU A 1 8.02 16.21 12.31
CA GLU A 1 7.78 15.01 11.48
C GLU A 1 6.36 15.07 10.96
N GLN A 2 6.08 14.42 9.83
CA GLN A 2 4.72 14.35 9.31
C GLN A 2 4.03 13.16 9.96
N GLU A 3 2.95 13.42 10.70
CA GLU A 3 2.15 12.36 11.32
C GLU A 3 1.27 11.69 10.25
N TYR A 4 1.35 10.36 10.17
CA TYR A 4 0.52 9.56 9.29
C TYR A 4 -0.55 8.83 10.10
N SER A 5 -1.73 8.65 9.50
CA SER A 5 -2.85 7.93 10.12
C SER A 5 -2.55 6.43 10.22
N CYS A 6 -1.88 5.86 9.22
CA CYS A 6 -1.42 4.47 9.23
C CYS A 6 -0.06 4.34 8.53
N VAL A 7 0.83 3.54 9.14
CA VAL A 7 2.11 3.11 8.57
C VAL A 7 2.12 1.59 8.51
N VAL A 8 2.26 1.04 7.31
CA VAL A 8 2.32 -0.41 7.08
C VAL A 8 3.68 -0.77 6.53
N LYS A 9 4.37 -1.72 7.16
CA LYS A 9 5.60 -2.31 6.63
C LYS A 9 5.37 -3.79 6.34
N MET A 10 5.79 -4.23 5.16
CA MET A 10 5.58 -5.60 4.66
C MET A 10 6.72 -6.03 3.72
N PRO A 11 6.80 -7.33 3.34
CA PRO A 11 7.75 -7.77 2.34
C PRO A 11 7.53 -7.05 1.00
N SER A 12 8.60 -6.49 0.42
CA SER A 12 8.52 -5.72 -0.83
C SER A 12 8.07 -6.58 -2.01
N ALA A 13 8.40 -7.87 -2.00
CA ALA A 13 7.97 -8.84 -2.99
C ALA A 13 6.46 -9.13 -2.91
N GLU A 14 5.88 -9.12 -1.71
CA GLU A 14 4.44 -9.29 -1.50
C GLU A 14 3.68 -8.11 -2.09
N PHE A 15 4.10 -6.88 -1.75
CA PHE A 15 3.51 -5.66 -2.29
C PHE A 15 3.59 -5.60 -3.82
N ALA A 16 4.74 -5.98 -4.40
CA ALA A 16 4.92 -6.04 -5.86
C ALA A 16 3.96 -7.04 -6.52
N ARG A 17 3.77 -8.21 -5.91
CA ARG A 17 2.83 -9.23 -6.38
C ARG A 17 1.40 -8.70 -6.33
N ILE A 18 0.98 -8.11 -5.22
CA ILE A 18 -0.35 -7.53 -5.03
C ILE A 18 -0.65 -6.49 -6.11
N CYS A 19 0.26 -5.54 -6.34
CA CYS A 19 0.06 -4.50 -7.36
C CYS A 19 -0.06 -5.07 -8.78
N ARG A 20 0.79 -6.06 -9.11
CA ARG A 20 0.74 -6.72 -10.42
C ARG A 20 -0.56 -7.50 -10.60
N ASP A 21 -0.93 -8.32 -9.62
CA ASP A 21 -2.08 -9.20 -9.72
C ASP A 21 -3.38 -8.39 -9.81
N LEU A 22 -3.53 -7.34 -8.98
CA LEU A 22 -4.69 -6.45 -9.04
C LEU A 22 -4.75 -5.61 -10.32
N SER A 23 -3.61 -5.32 -10.97
CA SER A 23 -3.60 -4.60 -12.24
C SER A 23 -4.15 -5.39 -13.43
N HIS A 24 -4.27 -6.72 -13.30
CA HIS A 24 -5.01 -7.52 -14.27
C HIS A 24 -6.53 -7.44 -14.07
N ILE A 25 -6.99 -6.91 -12.93
CA ILE A 25 -8.41 -6.80 -12.57
C ILE A 25 -8.94 -5.40 -12.89
N GLY A 26 -8.23 -4.35 -12.47
CA GLY A 26 -8.64 -2.98 -12.72
C GLY A 26 -7.49 -1.98 -12.67
N ASP A 27 -7.78 -0.72 -13.02
CA ASP A 27 -6.77 0.34 -13.13
C ASP A 27 -6.44 1.02 -11.80
N ALA A 28 -7.25 0.78 -10.77
CA ALA A 28 -7.11 1.38 -9.45
C ALA A 28 -7.20 0.33 -8.35
N VAL A 29 -6.52 0.62 -7.24
CA VAL A 29 -6.60 -0.14 -6.00
C VAL A 29 -7.09 0.76 -4.88
N VAL A 30 -8.08 0.27 -4.13
CA VAL A 30 -8.47 0.80 -2.84
C VAL A 30 -7.60 0.13 -1.78
N ILE A 31 -6.83 0.92 -1.05
CA ILE A 31 -6.03 0.47 0.09
C ILE A 31 -6.75 0.93 1.35
N SER A 32 -7.18 -0.03 2.17
CA SER A 32 -7.87 0.20 3.44
C SER A 32 -7.05 -0.37 4.59
N CYS A 33 -6.71 0.45 5.58
CA CYS A 33 -6.02 0.07 6.80
C CYS A 33 -7.01 0.16 7.98
N ALA A 34 -7.20 -0.95 8.68
CA ALA A 34 -8.05 -1.06 9.85
C ALA A 34 -7.38 -1.94 10.93
N LYS A 35 -8.03 -2.07 12.10
CA LYS A 35 -7.49 -2.83 13.25
C LYS A 35 -7.11 -4.27 12.93
N ASP A 36 -7.76 -4.87 11.93
CA ASP A 36 -7.65 -6.28 11.58
C ASP A 36 -6.74 -6.56 10.38
N GLY A 37 -6.08 -5.53 9.83
CA GLY A 37 -5.12 -5.66 8.74
C GLY A 37 -5.16 -4.53 7.72
N VAL A 38 -4.33 -4.67 6.69
CA VAL A 38 -4.40 -3.87 5.46
C VAL A 38 -5.07 -4.68 4.37
N LYS A 39 -5.99 -4.06 3.63
CA LYS A 39 -6.76 -4.64 2.56
C LYS A 39 -6.52 -3.88 1.26
N PHE A 40 -6.25 -4.62 0.19
CA PHE A 40 -6.09 -4.13 -1.17
C PHE A 40 -7.26 -4.65 -2.00
N SER A 41 -8.01 -3.75 -2.63
CA SER A 41 -9.18 -4.13 -3.44
C SER A 41 -9.15 -3.45 -4.80
N ALA A 42 -9.40 -4.20 -5.86
CA ALA A 42 -9.57 -3.66 -7.21
C ALA A 42 -10.85 -4.22 -7.80
N ASN A 43 -11.61 -3.38 -8.50
CA ASN A 43 -12.82 -3.76 -9.21
C ASN A 43 -12.61 -3.48 -10.70
N GLY A 44 -13.07 -4.39 -11.55
CA GLY A 44 -13.09 -4.20 -13.00
C GLY A 44 -14.24 -4.94 -13.65
N GLU A 45 -14.34 -4.85 -14.98
CA GLU A 45 -15.49 -5.37 -15.74
C GLU A 45 -15.66 -6.88 -15.60
N LEU A 46 -14.55 -7.62 -15.50
CA LEU A 46 -14.53 -9.08 -15.45
C LEU A 46 -14.60 -9.65 -14.02
N GLY A 47 -14.56 -8.80 -12.99
CA GLY A 47 -14.65 -9.24 -11.59
C GLY A 47 -13.95 -8.31 -10.60
N ASN A 48 -13.89 -8.78 -9.35
CA ASN A 48 -13.32 -8.06 -8.23
C ASN A 48 -12.17 -8.86 -7.60
N GLY A 49 -11.11 -8.17 -7.20
CA GLY A 49 -9.97 -8.71 -6.49
C GLY A 49 -9.86 -8.13 -5.09
N ASN A 50 -9.60 -8.98 -4.10
CA ASN A 50 -9.43 -8.56 -2.72
C ASN A 50 -8.34 -9.37 -2.04
N ILE A 51 -7.31 -8.69 -1.53
CA ILE A 51 -6.19 -9.28 -0.82
C ILE A 51 -6.09 -8.59 0.54
N LYS A 52 -6.06 -9.36 1.62
CA LYS A 52 -5.93 -8.84 2.98
C LYS A 52 -4.67 -9.41 3.64
N LEU A 53 -3.84 -8.54 4.19
CA LEU A 53 -2.69 -8.89 5.02
C LEU A 53 -2.99 -8.52 6.47
N SER A 54 -2.93 -9.53 7.34
CA SER A 54 -3.05 -9.34 8.78
C SER A 54 -1.67 -9.08 9.39
N GLN A 55 -1.63 -8.35 10.51
CA GLN A 55 -0.40 -8.19 11.28
C GLN A 55 0.13 -9.57 11.72
N THR A 56 1.43 -9.79 11.56
CA THR A 56 2.09 -11.04 11.94
C THR A 56 2.81 -10.87 13.26
N SER A 57 2.58 -11.76 14.23
CA SER A 57 3.17 -11.67 15.57
C SER A 57 4.42 -12.54 15.78
N ASN A 58 4.54 -13.64 15.03
CA ASN A 58 5.62 -14.62 15.16
C ASN A 58 6.15 -14.99 13.76
N VAL A 59 7.20 -14.31 13.30
CA VAL A 59 7.95 -14.68 12.10
C VAL A 59 9.42 -14.88 12.46
N ASP A 60 10.08 -15.83 11.80
CA ASP A 60 11.49 -16.15 12.08
C ASP A 60 12.43 -15.03 11.60
N LYS A 61 12.02 -14.26 10.60
CA LYS A 61 12.76 -13.10 10.08
C LYS A 61 11.86 -11.87 10.05
N GLU A 62 12.37 -10.75 10.56
CA GLU A 62 11.64 -9.47 10.60
C GLU A 62 11.23 -8.97 9.21
N GLU A 63 12.01 -9.29 8.17
CA GLU A 63 11.71 -8.90 6.79
C GLU A 63 10.54 -9.65 6.15
N GLU A 64 10.12 -10.77 6.77
CA GLU A 64 8.93 -11.54 6.38
C GLU A 64 7.68 -11.04 7.13
N ALA A 65 7.84 -10.15 8.11
CA ALA A 65 6.74 -9.63 8.94
C ALA A 65 5.87 -8.62 8.18
N VAL A 66 4.58 -8.61 8.52
CA VAL A 66 3.67 -7.48 8.28
C VAL A 66 3.43 -6.77 9.61
N THR A 67 3.79 -5.49 9.66
CA THR A 67 3.60 -4.62 10.82
C THR A 67 2.72 -3.45 10.44
N ILE A 68 1.81 -3.07 11.34
CA ILE A 68 0.81 -2.04 11.12
C ILE A 68 0.80 -1.14 12.35
N GLU A 69 1.20 0.11 12.17
CA GLU A 69 1.06 1.17 13.16
C GLU A 69 -0.12 2.04 12.71
N MET A 70 -1.22 2.01 13.47
CA MET A 70 -2.45 2.70 13.10
C MET A 70 -2.92 3.61 14.22
N ASN A 71 -2.96 4.91 13.91
CA ASN A 71 -3.58 5.93 14.76
C ASN A 71 -5.07 6.05 14.42
N GLU A 72 -5.40 6.12 13.13
CA GLU A 72 -6.77 6.24 12.62
C GLU A 72 -6.98 5.34 11.39
N PRO A 73 -8.17 4.74 11.21
CA PRO A 73 -8.49 4.00 9.99
C PRO A 73 -8.39 4.90 8.76
N VAL A 74 -7.86 4.37 7.67
CA VAL A 74 -7.72 5.12 6.41
C VAL A 74 -8.10 4.25 5.23
N GLN A 75 -8.81 4.83 4.26
CA GLN A 75 -9.14 4.19 3.00
C GLN A 75 -8.91 5.18 1.86
N LEU A 76 -8.03 4.81 0.92
CA LEU A 76 -7.64 5.67 -0.19
C LEU A 76 -7.53 4.87 -1.48
N THR A 77 -7.84 5.51 -2.60
CA THR A 77 -7.82 4.91 -3.93
C THR A 77 -6.59 5.41 -4.70
N PHE A 78 -5.83 4.52 -5.35
CA PHE A 78 -4.62 4.87 -6.10
C PHE A 78 -4.61 4.21 -7.47
N ALA A 79 -3.97 4.86 -8.45
CA ALA A 79 -3.76 4.27 -9.77
C ALA A 79 -2.67 3.19 -9.73
N LEU A 80 -3.04 1.95 -10.08
CA LEU A 80 -2.15 0.77 -10.04
C LEU A 80 -0.96 0.90 -10.99
N ARG A 81 -1.12 1.64 -12.10
CA ARG A 81 -0.02 1.94 -13.03
C ARG A 81 1.21 2.54 -12.33
N TYR A 82 1.01 3.51 -11.43
CA TYR A 82 2.12 4.16 -10.73
C TYR A 82 2.69 3.28 -9.63
N LEU A 83 1.85 2.55 -8.89
CA LEU A 83 2.32 1.58 -7.90
C LEU A 83 3.20 0.51 -8.55
N ASN A 84 2.82 0.00 -9.73
CA ASN A 84 3.65 -0.91 -10.52
C ASN A 84 4.97 -0.30 -11.02
N PHE A 85 5.08 1.01 -11.16
CA PHE A 85 6.37 1.66 -11.41
C PHE A 85 7.23 1.71 -10.15
N PHE A 86 6.62 1.96 -8.99
CA PHE A 86 7.33 2.02 -7.72
C PHE A 86 7.87 0.65 -7.29
N THR A 87 7.16 -0.44 -7.60
CA THR A 87 7.60 -1.82 -7.31
C THR A 87 8.85 -2.24 -8.10
N LYS A 88 9.30 -1.45 -9.08
CA LYS A 88 10.61 -1.67 -9.71
C LYS A 88 11.78 -1.46 -8.72
N ALA A 89 11.54 -0.79 -7.60
CA ALA A 89 12.51 -0.62 -6.51
C ALA A 89 12.60 -1.84 -5.56
N THR A 90 11.75 -2.86 -5.71
CA THR A 90 11.76 -4.08 -4.87
C THR A 90 13.15 -4.71 -4.67
N PRO A 91 14.05 -4.78 -5.67
CA PRO A 91 15.40 -5.32 -5.45
C PRO A 91 16.29 -4.51 -4.50
N LEU A 92 15.93 -3.27 -4.16
CA LEU A 92 16.73 -2.40 -3.28
C LEU A 92 16.51 -2.67 -1.78
N SER A 93 15.37 -3.28 -1.42
CA SER A 93 15.00 -3.52 -0.02
C SER A 93 14.11 -4.75 0.09
N PRO A 94 14.34 -5.65 1.06
CA PRO A 94 13.46 -6.79 1.31
C PRO A 94 12.08 -6.37 1.85
N THR A 95 11.95 -5.13 2.34
CA THR A 95 10.70 -4.57 2.87
C THR A 95 10.33 -3.26 2.19
N VAL A 96 9.03 -2.96 2.20
CA VAL A 96 8.48 -1.67 1.77
C VAL A 96 7.63 -1.10 2.90
N THR A 97 7.67 0.23 3.06
CA THR A 97 6.83 0.95 4.02
C THR A 97 5.85 1.85 3.28
N LEU A 98 4.57 1.74 3.62
CA LEU A 98 3.47 2.53 3.11
C LEU A 98 2.98 3.47 4.22
N SER A 99 3.12 4.78 4.02
CA SER A 99 2.62 5.79 4.97
C SER A 99 1.43 6.53 4.36
N MET A 100 0.30 6.50 5.05
CA MET A 100 -1.00 6.94 4.52
C MET A 100 -1.71 7.89 5.49
N SER A 101 -2.30 8.95 4.96
CA SER A 101 -3.28 9.80 5.63
C SER A 101 -4.17 10.48 4.57
N ALA A 102 -5.36 10.94 4.94
CA ALA A 102 -6.39 11.38 3.99
C ALA A 102 -5.97 12.61 3.15
N ASP A 103 -5.22 13.53 3.76
CA ASP A 103 -4.92 14.84 3.18
C ASP A 103 -3.52 14.95 2.55
N VAL A 104 -2.79 13.83 2.48
CA VAL A 104 -1.42 13.81 1.98
C VAL A 104 -1.22 12.66 0.99
N PRO A 105 -0.25 12.77 0.07
CA PRO A 105 0.09 11.66 -0.82
C PRO A 105 0.50 10.41 -0.03
N LEU A 106 0.19 9.22 -0.58
CA LEU A 106 0.80 7.97 -0.14
C LEU A 106 2.30 8.08 -0.32
N VAL A 107 3.05 7.71 0.73
CA VAL A 107 4.50 7.53 0.66
C VAL A 107 4.81 6.04 0.57
N VAL A 108 5.54 5.65 -0.48
CA VAL A 108 6.08 4.30 -0.65
C VAL A 108 7.59 4.36 -0.50
N GLU A 109 8.10 3.81 0.60
CA GLU A 109 9.50 3.88 0.99
C GLU A 109 10.21 2.52 0.88
N TYR A 110 11.37 2.53 0.23
CA TYR A 110 12.34 1.43 0.22
C TYR A 110 13.63 1.90 0.90
N LYS A 111 14.04 1.24 1.99
CA LYS A 111 15.30 1.54 2.68
C LYS A 111 16.47 0.88 1.95
N ILE A 112 17.48 1.66 1.57
CA ILE A 112 18.65 1.18 0.83
C ILE A 112 19.78 0.94 1.83
N ALA A 113 19.76 -0.23 2.49
CA ALA A 113 20.70 -0.60 3.55
C ALA A 113 20.97 0.59 4.50
N ASP A 114 22.23 0.96 4.69
CA ASP A 114 22.65 2.11 5.52
C ASP A 114 22.93 3.38 4.71
N MET A 115 22.67 3.36 3.39
CA MET A 115 22.97 4.50 2.49
C MET A 115 21.84 5.53 2.46
N GLY A 116 20.60 5.13 2.75
CA GLY A 116 19.46 6.05 2.76
C GLY A 116 18.14 5.38 2.42
N HIS A 117 17.25 6.12 1.77
CA HIS A 117 15.92 5.64 1.36
C HIS A 117 15.50 6.21 0.01
N LEU A 118 14.68 5.46 -0.69
CA LEU A 118 13.95 5.90 -1.87
C LEU A 118 12.47 6.05 -1.52
N LYS A 119 11.94 7.26 -1.66
CA LYS A 119 10.54 7.59 -1.36
C LYS A 119 9.82 8.03 -2.62
N TYR A 120 8.75 7.32 -2.94
CA TYR A 120 7.80 7.71 -3.96
C TYR A 120 6.56 8.32 -3.31
N TYR A 121 6.03 9.36 -3.94
CA TYR A 121 4.82 10.05 -3.49
C TYR A 121 3.73 9.90 -4.54
N LEU A 122 2.55 9.44 -4.14
CA LEU A 122 1.42 9.28 -5.05
C LEU A 122 0.16 9.86 -4.44
N ALA A 123 -0.38 10.88 -5.10
CA ALA A 123 -1.66 11.45 -4.70
C ALA A 123 -2.78 10.40 -4.84
N PRO A 124 -3.73 10.35 -3.89
CA PRO A 124 -4.92 9.53 -4.05
C PRO A 124 -5.74 10.02 -5.25
N LYS A 125 -6.47 9.10 -5.89
CA LYS A 125 -7.55 9.48 -6.79
C LYS A 125 -8.64 10.13 -5.95
N ILE A 126 -9.07 11.31 -6.38
CA ILE A 126 -10.30 11.92 -5.87
C ILE A 126 -11.43 11.10 -6.49
N GLU A 127 -12.26 10.46 -5.67
CA GLU A 127 -13.56 10.00 -6.15
C GLU A 127 -14.37 11.27 -6.39
N ASP A 128 -14.76 11.52 -7.65
CA ASP A 128 -15.80 12.51 -7.92
C ASP A 128 -16.99 12.09 -7.07
N GLN A 129 -17.30 12.85 -6.03
CA GLN A 129 -18.58 12.71 -5.33
C GLN A 129 -19.64 12.86 -6.41
N GLN A 130 -20.28 11.76 -6.80
CA GLN A 130 -21.61 11.85 -7.38
C GLN A 130 -22.48 12.40 -6.27
N ASP A 131 -22.58 13.74 -6.24
CA ASP A 131 -23.64 14.45 -5.55
C ASP A 131 -24.95 13.73 -5.86
N GLY A 132 -25.67 13.39 -4.79
CA GLY A 132 -26.82 12.52 -4.84
C GLY A 132 -27.86 12.93 -5.88
N SER A 133 -28.48 11.90 -6.46
CA SER A 133 -29.82 11.96 -7.03
C SER A 133 -30.69 10.94 -6.32
#